data_AF-A0A5N7ZI31-F1
#
_entry.id   AF-A0A5N7ZI31-F1
#
_cell.length_a   1.000
_cell.length_b   1.000
_cell.length_c   1.000
_cell.angle_alpha   90.00
_cell.angle_beta   90.00
_cell.angle_gamma   90.00
#
_symmetry.space_group_name_H-M   'P 1'
#
loop_
_entity.id
_entity.type
_entity.pdbx_description
1 polymer ?
#
loop_
_entity_poly.entity_id
_entity_poly.type
_entity_poly.pdbx_seq_one_letter_code
_entity_poly.pdbx_strand_id
1 'polypeptide(L)'
;MISKEAIKRGYNRGNYVVGAHTPPAYAAALTQTGTEPGLQRDPVPVPAELVAALRGACDEVLTATAEVVAWTRDWWAGSMMTETAGRPATPQAVIAKASTVEQVQAVMRIANAAAVPVTVSAGRSNVTGAALDR
;
A
#
# COMPACT_ATOMS: atom_id res chain seq x y z
N MET A 1 15.19 6.76 -5.75
CA MET A 1 15.95 5.54 -5.39
C MET A 1 17.31 5.99 -4.84
N ILE A 2 17.67 5.64 -3.61
CA ILE A 2 18.95 6.08 -3.02
C ILE A 2 20.09 5.21 -3.60
N SER A 3 21.22 5.81 -3.97
CA SER A 3 22.32 5.05 -4.57
C SER A 3 23.04 4.19 -3.52
N LYS A 4 23.68 3.09 -3.94
CA LYS A 4 24.58 2.29 -3.08
C LYS A 4 25.66 3.18 -2.43
N GLU A 5 26.08 4.25 -3.11
CA GLU A 5 27.03 5.21 -2.57
C GLU A 5 26.48 6.11 -1.46
N ALA A 6 25.21 6.49 -1.52
CA ALA A 6 24.59 7.23 -0.44
C ALA A 6 24.45 6.38 0.85
N ILE A 7 24.29 5.06 0.71
CA ILE A 7 24.35 4.12 1.83
C ILE A 7 25.77 4.06 2.40
N LYS A 8 26.78 3.89 1.54
CA LYS A 8 28.19 3.82 1.94
C LYS A 8 28.67 5.08 2.68
N ARG A 9 28.14 6.24 2.27
CA ARG A 9 28.44 7.56 2.88
C ARG A 9 27.62 7.85 4.14
N GLY A 10 26.72 6.97 4.57
CA GLY A 10 25.90 7.16 5.76
C GLY A 10 24.80 8.21 5.63
N TYR A 11 24.49 8.68 4.42
CA TYR A 11 23.46 9.70 4.20
C TYR A 11 22.04 9.20 4.51
N ASN A 12 21.84 7.88 4.57
CA ASN A 12 20.57 7.29 4.95
C ASN A 12 20.31 7.30 6.47
N ARG A 13 21.30 7.62 7.32
CA ARG A 13 21.21 7.56 8.79
C ARG A 13 20.67 6.21 9.32
N GLY A 14 20.86 5.12 8.58
CA GLY A 14 20.30 3.79 8.91
C GLY A 14 18.81 3.62 8.60
N ASN A 15 18.11 4.64 8.11
CA ASN A 15 16.65 4.62 7.90
C ASN A 15 16.23 4.09 6.51
N TYR A 16 17.15 3.48 5.76
CA TYR A 16 16.88 2.92 4.44
C TYR A 16 17.32 1.46 4.37
N VAL A 17 16.38 0.58 4.05
CA VAL A 17 16.61 -0.84 3.81
C VAL A 17 16.43 -1.11 2.32
N VAL A 18 17.46 -1.66 1.67
CA VAL A 18 17.41 -2.00 0.24
C VAL A 18 16.31 -3.03 0.01
N GLY A 19 15.41 -2.75 -0.93
CA GLY A 19 14.28 -3.63 -1.27
C GLY A 19 13.05 -3.46 -0.38
N ALA A 20 13.14 -2.69 0.72
CA ALA A 20 11.97 -2.29 1.49
C ALA A 20 11.35 -1.00 0.93
N HIS A 21 10.06 -0.80 1.19
CA HIS A 21 9.44 0.49 0.94
C HIS A 21 9.94 1.50 1.99
N THR A 22 10.05 2.77 1.59
CA THR A 22 10.39 3.86 2.51
C THR A 22 9.10 4.55 2.94
N PRO A 23 8.54 4.23 4.13
CA PRO A 23 7.30 4.85 4.57
C PRO A 23 7.50 6.37 4.72
N PRO A 24 6.44 7.16 4.49
CA PRO A 24 6.49 8.59 4.76
C PRO A 24 6.85 8.90 6.22
N ALA A 25 7.67 9.93 6.44
CA ALA A 25 8.14 10.27 7.79
C ALA A 25 6.99 10.58 8.77
N TYR A 26 5.90 11.17 8.28
CA TYR A 26 4.72 11.46 9.11
C TYR A 26 4.09 10.18 9.70
N ALA A 27 4.21 9.04 9.01
CA ALA A 27 3.59 7.79 9.42
C ALA A 27 4.15 7.28 10.75
N ALA A 28 5.41 7.60 11.07
CA ALA A 28 6.05 7.22 12.32
C ALA A 28 5.45 7.93 13.55
N ALA A 29 4.76 9.06 13.35
CA ALA A 29 4.12 9.82 14.43
C ALA A 29 2.66 9.40 14.67
N LEU A 30 2.08 8.55 13.82
CA LEU A 30 0.69 8.12 13.94
C LEU A 30 0.58 6.93 14.89
N THR A 31 -0.13 7.10 16.00
CA THR A 31 -0.32 6.06 17.04
C THR A 31 -1.62 5.27 16.89
N GLN A 32 -2.56 5.78 16.11
CA GLN A 32 -3.87 5.17 15.87
C GLN A 32 -4.22 5.25 14.38
N THR A 33 -4.99 4.28 13.92
CA THR A 33 -5.54 4.25 12.56
C THR A 33 -7.05 4.40 12.64
N GLY A 34 -7.56 5.53 12.15
CA GLY A 34 -9.00 5.73 11.99
C GLY A 34 -9.59 4.82 10.91
N THR A 35 -10.90 4.67 10.88
CA THR A 35 -11.62 3.92 9.83
C THR A 35 -12.34 4.84 8.85
N GLU A 36 -12.49 6.12 9.19
CA GLU A 36 -13.13 7.12 8.33
C GLU A 36 -12.18 7.49 7.17
N PRO A 37 -12.61 7.31 5.90
CA PRO A 37 -11.78 7.62 4.75
C PRO A 37 -11.62 9.13 4.55
N GLY A 38 -10.39 9.58 4.33
CA GLY A 38 -10.09 10.97 3.97
C GLY A 38 -10.22 11.25 2.47
N LEU A 39 -9.90 10.26 1.61
CA LEU A 39 -9.84 10.41 0.16
C LEU A 39 -10.63 9.36 -0.62
N GLN A 40 -10.69 8.13 -0.12
CA GLN A 40 -11.39 7.02 -0.78
C GLN A 40 -12.89 7.27 -0.93
N ARG A 41 -13.43 6.96 -2.11
CA ARG A 41 -14.85 7.04 -2.44
C ARG A 41 -15.31 5.69 -3.00
N ASP A 42 -16.55 5.32 -2.67
CA ASP A 42 -17.24 4.15 -3.20
C ASP A 42 -16.35 2.89 -3.32
N PRO A 43 -15.73 2.44 -2.20
CA PRO A 43 -14.78 1.33 -2.24
C PRO A 43 -15.44 0.06 -2.79
N VAL A 44 -14.76 -0.59 -3.73
CA VAL A 44 -15.24 -1.83 -4.32
C VAL A 44 -15.18 -2.95 -3.28
N PRO A 45 -16.31 -3.60 -2.94
CA PRO A 45 -16.30 -4.71 -1.99
C PRO A 45 -15.54 -5.90 -2.58
N VAL A 46 -14.62 -6.47 -1.81
CA VAL A 46 -13.89 -7.68 -2.17
C VAL A 46 -14.47 -8.84 -1.36
N PRO A 47 -15.24 -9.75 -1.98
CA PRO A 47 -15.88 -10.85 -1.26
C PRO A 47 -14.88 -11.81 -0.60
N ALA A 48 -15.32 -12.53 0.43
CA ALA A 48 -14.46 -13.41 1.21
C ALA A 48 -13.87 -14.56 0.38
N GLU A 49 -14.63 -15.07 -0.59
CA GLU A 49 -14.19 -16.08 -1.55
C GLU A 49 -13.05 -15.56 -2.44
N LEU A 50 -13.09 -14.28 -2.81
CA LEU A 50 -12.06 -13.64 -3.61
C LEU A 50 -10.79 -13.42 -2.79
N VAL A 51 -10.93 -13.01 -1.52
CA VAL A 51 -9.81 -12.93 -0.57
C VAL A 51 -9.16 -14.30 -0.37
N ALA A 52 -9.95 -15.37 -0.25
CA ALA A 52 -9.44 -16.73 -0.12
C ALA A 52 -8.67 -17.17 -1.38
N ALA A 53 -9.19 -16.87 -2.58
CA ALA A 53 -8.51 -17.14 -3.83
C ALA A 53 -7.17 -16.41 -3.93
N LEU A 54 -7.12 -15.12 -3.55
CA LEU A 54 -5.88 -14.34 -3.53
C LEU A 54 -4.85 -14.92 -2.56
N ARG A 55 -5.28 -15.37 -1.37
CA ARG A 55 -4.38 -16.01 -0.37
C ARG A 55 -3.71 -17.27 -0.89
N GLY A 56 -4.36 -18.01 -1.80
CA GLY A 56 -3.77 -19.18 -2.45
C GLY A 56 -2.84 -18.84 -3.64
N ALA A 57 -2.82 -17.59 -4.10
CA ALA A 57 -2.18 -17.19 -5.35
C ALA A 57 -0.94 -16.31 -5.20
N CYS A 58 -0.72 -15.71 -4.02
CA CYS A 58 0.41 -14.82 -3.76
C CYS A 58 1.01 -15.06 -2.37
N ASP A 59 2.11 -14.38 -2.04
CA ASP A 59 2.86 -14.62 -0.80
C ASP A 59 2.05 -14.29 0.46
N GLU A 60 1.26 -13.22 0.40
CA GLU A 60 0.51 -12.73 1.55
C GLU A 60 -0.66 -11.85 1.11
N VAL A 61 -1.74 -11.87 1.89
CA VAL A 61 -2.91 -11.00 1.69
C VAL A 61 -3.24 -10.30 3.01
N LEU A 62 -3.20 -8.97 3.01
CA LEU A 62 -3.50 -8.13 4.16
C LEU A 62 -4.91 -7.54 4.04
N THR A 63 -5.68 -7.65 5.12
CA THR A 63 -7.06 -7.16 5.19
C THR A 63 -7.36 -6.37 6.46
N ALA A 64 -6.47 -6.37 7.45
CA ALA A 64 -6.68 -5.55 8.65
C ALA A 64 -6.49 -4.07 8.30
N THR A 65 -7.36 -3.20 8.80
CA THR A 65 -7.35 -1.76 8.45
C THR A 65 -6.00 -1.11 8.68
N ALA A 66 -5.31 -1.41 9.78
CA ALA A 66 -3.99 -0.86 10.08
C ALA A 66 -2.93 -1.27 9.02
N GLU A 67 -3.01 -2.51 8.54
CA GLU A 67 -2.11 -3.02 7.50
C GLU A 67 -2.46 -2.38 6.15
N VAL A 68 -3.73 -2.35 5.78
CA VAL A 68 -4.20 -1.69 4.56
C VAL A 68 -3.69 -0.25 4.51
N VAL A 69 -3.94 0.52 5.56
CA VAL A 69 -3.49 1.91 5.65
C VAL A 69 -1.97 2.03 5.57
N ALA A 70 -1.20 1.13 6.21
CA ALA A 70 0.26 1.14 6.08
C ALA A 70 0.74 0.91 4.63
N TRP A 71 -0.05 0.19 3.83
CA TRP A 71 0.25 -0.15 2.44
C TRP A 71 -0.37 0.79 1.41
N THR A 72 -1.29 1.67 1.82
CA THR A 72 -1.91 2.69 0.98
C THR A 72 -1.52 4.12 1.38
N ARG A 73 -0.29 4.30 1.88
CA ARG A 73 0.33 5.61 2.12
C ARG A 73 1.34 5.94 1.04
N ASP A 74 1.43 7.23 0.71
CA ASP A 74 2.49 7.77 -0.11
C ASP A 74 2.91 9.18 0.35
N TRP A 75 3.72 9.85 -0.47
CA TRP A 75 4.28 11.17 -0.19
C TRP A 75 3.48 12.31 -0.82
N TRP A 76 2.25 12.05 -1.26
CA TRP A 76 1.39 13.11 -1.79
C TRP A 76 0.87 13.98 -0.64
N ALA A 77 0.96 15.30 -0.80
CA ALA A 77 0.46 16.24 0.22
C ALA A 77 -1.03 16.00 0.58
N GLY A 78 -1.84 15.56 -0.39
CA GLY A 78 -3.25 15.22 -0.16
C GLY A 78 -3.45 14.09 0.85
N SER A 79 -2.76 12.96 0.66
CA SER A 79 -2.82 11.82 1.59
C SER A 79 -2.19 12.17 2.94
N MET A 80 -1.09 12.93 2.94
CA MET A 80 -0.46 13.44 4.16
C MET A 80 -1.44 14.22 5.03
N MET A 81 -2.15 15.19 4.46
CA MET A 81 -3.09 16.05 5.20
C MET A 81 -4.23 15.26 5.83
N THR A 82 -4.76 14.25 5.13
CA THR A 82 -5.86 13.46 5.68
C THR A 82 -5.38 12.50 6.78
N GLU A 83 -4.25 11.82 6.54
CA GLU A 83 -3.65 10.89 7.50
C GLU A 83 -3.28 11.59 8.82
N THR A 84 -2.67 12.77 8.76
CA THR A 84 -2.32 13.54 9.98
C THR A 84 -3.53 14.14 10.68
N ALA A 85 -4.66 14.28 9.98
CA ALA A 85 -5.95 14.63 10.57
C ALA A 85 -6.69 13.41 11.17
N GLY A 86 -6.07 12.23 11.21
CA GLY A 86 -6.66 11.00 11.77
C GLY A 86 -7.62 10.28 10.83
N ARG A 87 -7.70 10.68 9.55
CA ARG A 87 -8.56 10.07 8.53
C ARG A 87 -7.70 9.45 7.44
N PRO A 88 -7.42 8.13 7.50
CA PRO A 88 -6.55 7.51 6.51
C PRO A 88 -7.02 7.73 5.08
N ALA A 89 -6.09 7.83 4.13
CA ALA A 89 -6.43 8.16 2.75
C ALA A 89 -7.43 7.15 2.16
N THR A 90 -7.09 5.86 2.27
CA THR A 90 -7.85 4.75 1.67
C THR A 90 -7.87 3.53 2.61
N PRO A 91 -8.70 3.53 3.66
CA PRO A 91 -8.68 2.49 4.71
C PRO A 91 -9.33 1.16 4.31
N GLN A 92 -10.02 1.08 3.17
CA GLN A 92 -10.71 -0.13 2.72
C GLN A 92 -10.09 -0.66 1.43
N ALA A 93 -9.29 -1.71 1.52
CA ALA A 93 -8.70 -2.40 0.38
C ALA A 93 -8.27 -3.82 0.77
N VAL A 94 -7.76 -4.57 -0.20
CA VAL A 94 -7.09 -5.86 0.01
C VAL A 94 -5.70 -5.76 -0.59
N ILE A 95 -4.67 -5.99 0.22
CA ILE A 95 -3.28 -5.89 -0.24
C ILE A 95 -2.77 -7.27 -0.59
N ALA A 96 -2.53 -7.55 -1.87
CA ALA A 96 -1.89 -8.78 -2.33
C ALA A 96 -0.38 -8.54 -2.53
N LYS A 97 0.46 -9.27 -1.81
CA LYS A 97 1.92 -9.20 -1.94
C LYS A 97 2.40 -10.36 -2.80
N ALA A 98 3.12 -10.04 -3.87
CA ALA A 98 3.69 -11.01 -4.79
C ALA A 98 5.19 -10.74 -5.02
N SER A 99 5.97 -11.80 -5.14
CA SER A 99 7.42 -11.78 -5.39
C SER A 99 7.83 -12.43 -6.70
N THR A 100 6.91 -13.14 -7.38
CA THR A 100 7.16 -13.76 -8.69
C THR A 100 6.22 -13.27 -9.79
N VAL A 101 6.64 -13.45 -11.05
CA VAL A 101 5.82 -13.12 -12.21
C VAL A 101 4.56 -13.98 -12.25
N GLU A 102 4.65 -15.25 -11.89
CA GLU A 102 3.55 -16.20 -11.89
C GLU A 102 2.47 -15.79 -10.89
N GLN A 103 2.87 -15.31 -9.71
CA GLN A 103 1.95 -14.78 -8.70
C GLN A 103 1.27 -13.50 -9.17
N VAL A 104 2.01 -12.56 -9.77
CA VAL A 104 1.42 -11.34 -10.36
C VAL A 104 0.37 -11.72 -11.42
N GLN A 105 0.71 -12.63 -12.33
CA GLN A 105 -0.23 -13.09 -13.34
C GLN A 105 -1.48 -13.76 -12.74
N ALA A 106 -1.32 -14.55 -11.68
CA ALA A 106 -2.43 -15.19 -10.99
C ALA A 106 -3.36 -14.16 -10.35
N VAL A 107 -2.82 -13.18 -9.62
CA VAL A 107 -3.60 -12.07 -9.03
C VAL A 107 -4.34 -11.30 -10.11
N MET A 108 -3.68 -10.94 -11.21
CA MET A 108 -4.33 -10.19 -12.30
C MET A 108 -5.47 -10.99 -12.96
N ARG A 109 -5.31 -12.30 -13.14
CA ARG A 109 -6.39 -13.17 -13.66
C ARG A 109 -7.58 -13.24 -12.70
N ILE A 110 -7.31 -13.41 -11.41
CA ILE A 110 -8.35 -13.46 -10.36
C ILE A 110 -9.13 -12.14 -10.31
N ALA A 111 -8.43 -11.00 -10.27
CA ALA A 111 -9.06 -9.69 -10.23
C ALA A 111 -9.88 -9.39 -11.49
N ASN A 112 -9.32 -9.72 -12.67
CA ASN A 112 -10.02 -9.54 -13.95
C ASN A 112 -11.31 -10.38 -14.04
N ALA A 113 -11.27 -11.64 -13.61
CA ALA A 113 -12.45 -12.52 -13.61
C ALA A 113 -13.58 -11.98 -12.71
N ALA A 114 -13.23 -11.28 -11.63
CA ALA A 114 -14.17 -10.66 -10.70
C ALA A 114 -14.47 -9.18 -11.02
N ALA A 115 -13.89 -8.61 -12.09
CA ALA A 115 -13.96 -7.18 -12.43
C ALA A 115 -13.56 -6.24 -11.27
N VAL A 116 -12.60 -6.65 -10.43
CA VAL A 116 -12.08 -5.85 -9.32
C VAL A 116 -10.91 -5.00 -9.82
N PRO A 117 -10.90 -3.67 -9.60
CA PRO A 117 -9.79 -2.81 -9.98
C PRO A 117 -8.52 -3.14 -9.18
N VAL A 118 -7.36 -2.97 -9.82
CA VAL A 118 -6.05 -3.22 -9.21
C VAL A 118 -5.18 -1.98 -9.33
N THR A 119 -4.72 -1.46 -8.20
CA THR A 119 -3.66 -0.43 -8.14
C THR A 119 -2.34 -1.10 -7.83
N VAL A 120 -1.37 -0.96 -8.74
CA VAL A 120 -0.02 -1.52 -8.53
C VAL A 120 0.79 -0.58 -7.65
N SER A 121 1.40 -1.12 -6.60
CA SER A 121 2.19 -0.36 -5.64
C SER A 121 3.50 -1.07 -5.31
N ALA A 122 4.59 -0.30 -5.18
CA ALA A 122 5.93 -0.80 -4.88
C ALA A 122 6.58 -0.01 -3.73
N GLY A 123 7.62 0.79 -4.01
CA GLY A 123 8.35 1.57 -3.01
C GLY A 123 7.56 2.76 -2.43
N ARG A 124 6.36 3.06 -2.95
CA ARG A 124 5.42 4.08 -2.45
C ARG A 124 5.99 5.49 -2.25
N SER A 125 7.09 5.82 -2.92
CA SER A 125 7.74 7.13 -2.86
C SER A 125 7.13 8.17 -3.82
N ASN A 126 5.94 7.91 -4.37
CA ASN A 126 5.29 8.81 -5.31
C ASN A 126 4.68 10.01 -4.56
N VAL A 127 4.53 11.14 -5.26
CA VAL A 127 4.05 12.41 -4.68
C VAL A 127 2.74 12.89 -5.31
N THR A 128 2.03 12.01 -6.01
CA THR A 128 0.82 12.36 -6.80
C THR A 128 -0.44 11.60 -6.36
N GLY A 129 -0.31 10.64 -5.43
CA GLY A 129 -1.43 9.80 -5.02
C GLY A 129 -1.67 8.62 -5.97
N ALA A 130 -0.70 8.28 -6.81
CA ALA A 130 -0.85 7.26 -7.86
C ALA A 130 -0.88 5.82 -7.31
N ALA A 131 -0.53 5.63 -6.05
CA ALA A 131 -0.55 4.34 -5.37
C ALA A 131 -1.74 4.20 -4.39
N LEU A 132 -2.79 4.99 -4.58
CA LEU A 132 -3.96 5.04 -3.72
C LEU A 132 -5.19 4.45 -4.45
N ASP A 133 -5.95 3.63 -3.74
CA ASP A 133 -7.25 3.09 -4.18
C ASP A 133 -8.35 4.12 -3.91
N ARG A 134 -8.53 5.07 -4.84
CA ARG A 134 -9.49 6.19 -4.71
C ARG A 134 -10.89 5.84 -5.17
#